data_AF-A0A523Q8P8-F1
#
_entry.id   AF-A0A523Q8P8-F1
#
_cell.length_a   1.000
_cell.length_b   1.000
_cell.length_c   1.000
_cell.angle_alpha   90.00
_cell.angle_beta   90.00
_cell.angle_gamma   90.00
#
_symmetry.space_group_name_H-M   'P 1'
#
loop_
_entity.id
_entity.type
_entity.pdbx_description
1 polymer ?
#
loop_
_entity_poly.entity_id
_entity_poly.type
_entity_poly.pdbx_seq_one_letter_code
_entity_poly.pdbx_strand_id
1 'polypeptide(L)'
;MTFADQFCETPMNEFNFSGHANIGGTSRAAPGAREITYVLDESLSITPRAQMVVDMMMQLPPKACGDDPYRLNTAQSILKKPCVLLNNIDSGQVVKDHDLIYLHGQGRYQMLFMGAKHVDGSGFYKPENRPKSGLQVPLTRVE
;
A
#
# COMPACT_ATOMS: atom_id res chain seq x y z
N MET A 1 -5.60 6.20 -6.34
CA MET A 1 -6.54 7.29 -5.95
C MET A 1 -7.57 6.72 -4.99
N THR A 2 -8.03 7.51 -4.02
CA THR A 2 -9.10 7.16 -3.08
C THR A 2 -10.32 8.05 -3.32
N PHE A 3 -11.50 7.53 -3.00
CA PHE A 3 -12.79 8.18 -3.22
C PHE A 3 -13.63 8.14 -1.95
N ALA A 4 -14.50 9.13 -1.76
CA ALA A 4 -15.38 9.23 -0.59
C ALA A 4 -16.70 8.45 -0.77
N ASP A 5 -16.99 7.99 -2.00
CA ASP A 5 -18.19 7.27 -2.38
C ASP A 5 -17.88 5.98 -3.16
N GLN A 6 -18.87 5.09 -3.21
CA GLN A 6 -18.76 3.77 -3.85
C GLN A 6 -18.74 3.80 -5.39
N PHE A 7 -19.10 4.93 -6.00
CA PHE A 7 -19.15 5.10 -7.45
C PHE A 7 -17.92 5.81 -8.01
N CYS A 8 -16.95 6.12 -7.15
CA CYS A 8 -15.70 6.80 -7.50
C CYS A 8 -15.92 8.21 -8.09
N GLU A 9 -16.96 8.92 -7.67
CA GLU A 9 -17.28 10.27 -8.20
C GLU A 9 -16.59 11.40 -7.43
N THR A 10 -16.29 11.18 -6.16
CA THR A 10 -15.74 12.17 -5.22
C THR A 10 -14.29 11.83 -4.89
N PRO A 11 -13.31 12.30 -5.69
CA PRO A 11 -11.90 12.00 -5.45
C PRO A 11 -11.39 12.69 -4.19
N MET A 12 -10.59 11.97 -3.39
CA MET A 12 -10.02 12.49 -2.14
C MET A 12 -8.52 12.69 -2.26
N ASN A 13 -7.77 11.60 -2.34
CA ASN A 13 -6.30 11.61 -2.38
C ASN A 13 -5.81 10.75 -3.54
N GLU A 14 -4.66 11.09 -4.08
CA GLU A 14 -3.88 10.19 -4.90
C GLU A 14 -2.57 9.88 -4.19
N PHE A 15 -2.28 8.59 -4.07
CA PHE A 15 -1.01 8.09 -3.58
C PHE A 15 -0.20 7.63 -4.77
N ASN A 16 1.03 8.11 -4.87
CA ASN A 16 2.01 7.57 -5.79
C ASN A 16 3.18 7.01 -4.97
N PHE A 17 3.51 5.75 -5.19
CA PHE A 17 4.59 5.06 -4.53
C PHE A 17 5.29 4.12 -5.49
N SER A 18 6.60 3.96 -5.30
CA SER A 18 7.43 3.03 -6.04
C SER A 18 8.56 2.51 -5.17
N GLY A 19 9.16 1.41 -5.60
CA GLY A 19 10.28 0.78 -4.92
C GLY A 19 10.45 -0.66 -5.35
N HIS A 20 11.02 -1.46 -4.45
CA HIS A 20 11.51 -2.78 -4.76
C HIS A 20 10.58 -3.88 -4.25
N ALA A 21 10.53 -4.99 -4.98
CA ALA A 21 9.84 -6.21 -4.58
C ALA A 21 10.86 -7.33 -4.35
N ASN A 22 10.98 -7.77 -3.10
CA ASN A 22 11.93 -8.81 -2.70
C ASN A 22 11.21 -10.14 -2.52
N ILE A 23 11.40 -11.08 -3.45
CA ILE A 23 10.84 -12.42 -3.34
C ILE A 23 11.71 -13.25 -2.38
N GLY A 24 11.13 -13.64 -1.25
CA GLY A 24 11.73 -14.43 -0.20
C GLY A 24 11.56 -15.93 -0.39
N GLY A 25 11.56 -16.65 0.74
CA GLY A 25 11.47 -18.11 0.80
C GLY A 25 10.07 -18.65 0.52
N THR A 26 9.84 -19.90 0.94
CA THR A 26 8.52 -20.55 0.84
C THR A 26 7.55 -19.95 1.86
N SER A 27 6.33 -19.63 1.41
CA SER A 27 5.24 -19.23 2.29
C SER A 27 4.50 -20.45 2.82
N ARG A 28 4.06 -20.38 4.09
CA ARG A 28 3.27 -21.44 4.73
C ARG A 28 1.79 -21.45 4.29
N ALA A 29 1.33 -20.45 3.55
CA ALA A 29 -0.07 -20.32 3.20
C ALA A 29 -0.57 -21.38 2.20
N ALA A 30 0.29 -21.82 1.27
CA ALA A 30 -0.03 -22.88 0.31
C ALA A 30 1.26 -23.50 -0.27
N PRO A 31 1.27 -24.79 -0.65
CA PRO A 31 2.39 -25.40 -1.38
C PRO A 31 2.71 -24.63 -2.67
N GLY A 32 3.97 -24.22 -2.82
CA GLY A 32 4.44 -23.43 -3.97
C GLY A 32 4.25 -21.92 -3.83
N ALA A 33 3.57 -21.44 -2.79
CA ALA A 33 3.53 -20.02 -2.48
C ALA A 33 4.91 -19.52 -2.03
N ARG A 34 5.24 -18.29 -2.40
CA ARG A 34 6.49 -17.61 -2.05
C ARG A 34 6.19 -16.38 -1.22
N GLU A 35 7.13 -16.06 -0.35
CA GLU A 35 7.11 -14.79 0.35
C GLU A 35 7.50 -13.64 -0.58
N ILE A 36 6.89 -12.47 -0.43
CA ILE A 36 7.30 -11.23 -1.10
C ILE A 36 7.31 -10.06 -0.10
N THR A 37 8.31 -9.20 -0.15
CA THR A 37 8.31 -7.96 0.63
C THR A 37 8.37 -6.78 -0.34
N TYR A 38 7.33 -5.96 -0.33
CA TYR A 38 7.32 -4.69 -1.02
C TYR A 38 8.01 -3.65 -0.13
N VAL A 39 8.96 -2.91 -0.70
CA VAL A 39 9.74 -1.88 -0.01
C VAL A 39 9.55 -0.59 -0.79
N LEU A 40 8.89 0.40 -0.19
CA LEU A 40 8.52 1.66 -0.85
C LEU A 40 9.63 2.71 -0.66
N ASP A 41 10.83 2.43 -1.17
CA ASP A 41 12.05 3.21 -0.95
C ASP A 41 12.41 4.23 -2.03
N GLU A 42 11.74 4.22 -3.18
CA GLU A 42 12.02 5.14 -4.28
C GLU A 42 11.13 6.37 -4.27
N SER A 43 9.82 6.17 -4.08
CA SER A 43 8.88 7.27 -4.01
C SER A 43 7.71 6.94 -3.09
N LEU A 44 7.22 7.97 -2.40
CA LEU A 44 5.97 7.95 -1.66
C LEU A 44 5.45 9.37 -1.54
N SER A 45 4.30 9.65 -2.15
CA SER A 45 3.72 10.99 -2.20
C SER A 45 2.20 10.97 -2.11
N ILE A 46 1.65 12.08 -1.62
CA ILE A 46 0.21 12.34 -1.53
C ILE A 46 -0.10 13.56 -2.39
N THR A 47 -1.11 13.44 -3.25
CA THR A 47 -1.72 14.56 -3.98
C THR A 47 -3.16 14.73 -3.52
N PRO A 48 -3.52 15.83 -2.83
CA PRO A 48 -4.91 16.14 -2.52
C PRO A 48 -5.69 16.41 -3.80
N ARG A 49 -6.84 15.75 -3.97
CA ARG A 49 -7.73 15.90 -5.13
C ARG A 49 -9.03 16.64 -4.81
N ALA A 50 -9.28 16.96 -3.54
CA ALA A 50 -10.40 17.79 -3.10
C ALA A 50 -9.94 18.86 -2.10
N GLN A 51 -10.59 20.03 -2.11
CA GLN A 51 -10.26 21.13 -1.20
C GLN A 51 -10.42 20.72 0.26
N MET A 52 -11.47 19.95 0.61
CA MET A 52 -11.68 19.46 1.97
C MET A 52 -10.48 18.67 2.52
N VAL A 53 -9.74 17.97 1.63
CA VAL A 53 -8.56 17.21 2.01
C VAL A 53 -7.40 18.15 2.29
N VAL A 54 -7.22 19.19 1.49
CA VAL A 54 -6.22 20.24 1.76
C VAL A 54 -6.53 20.89 3.12
N ASP A 55 -7.78 21.25 3.36
CA ASP A 55 -8.20 21.90 4.60
C ASP A 55 -7.92 21.00 5.82
N MET A 56 -8.22 19.70 5.72
CA MET A 56 -7.89 18.71 6.76
C MET A 56 -6.37 18.57 6.96
N MET A 57 -5.60 18.45 5.89
CA MET A 57 -4.13 18.31 5.95
C MET A 57 -3.47 19.54 6.58
N MET A 58 -4.01 20.72 6.32
CA MET A 58 -3.54 22.00 6.88
C MET A 58 -3.83 22.17 8.38
N GLN A 59 -4.70 21.33 8.96
CA GLN A 59 -4.95 21.29 10.41
C GLN A 59 -3.96 20.40 11.17
N LEU A 60 -3.14 19.61 10.46
CA LEU A 60 -2.14 18.76 11.10
C LEU A 60 -1.02 19.59 11.74
N PRO A 61 -0.37 19.08 12.80
CA PRO A 61 0.82 19.74 13.34
C PRO A 61 1.90 19.93 12.26
N PRO A 62 2.74 20.98 12.36
CA PRO A 62 3.82 21.20 11.41
C PRO A 62 4.70 19.96 11.27
N LYS A 63 5.04 19.59 10.03
CA LYS A 63 5.84 18.40 9.69
C LYS A 63 5.23 17.05 10.09
N ALA A 64 3.94 16.99 10.42
CA ALA A 64 3.29 15.75 10.82
C ALA A 64 2.94 14.83 9.64
N CYS A 65 2.96 15.31 8.39
CA CYS A 65 2.79 14.50 7.18
C CYS A 65 3.38 15.21 5.96
N GLY A 66 4.71 15.27 5.85
CA GLY A 66 5.40 16.08 4.82
C GLY A 66 5.91 17.43 5.38
N ASP A 67 6.75 18.13 4.62
CA ASP A 67 7.47 19.32 5.11
C ASP A 67 6.79 20.65 4.73
N ASP A 68 5.95 20.63 3.70
CA ASP A 68 5.37 21.81 3.09
C ASP A 68 3.85 21.87 3.30
N PRO A 69 3.25 23.08 3.30
CA PRO A 69 1.81 23.24 3.23
C PRO A 69 1.23 22.50 2.01
N TYR A 70 0.16 21.74 2.22
CA TYR A 70 -0.53 21.04 1.14
C TYR A 70 -1.25 22.02 0.23
N ARG A 71 -1.28 21.70 -1.07
CA ARG A 71 -2.02 22.44 -2.10
C ARG A 71 -2.84 21.48 -2.93
N LEU A 72 -3.99 21.95 -3.40
CA LEU A 72 -4.85 21.16 -4.27
C LEU A 72 -4.08 20.75 -5.54
N ASN A 73 -4.23 19.49 -5.95
CA ASN A 73 -3.61 18.91 -7.15
C ASN A 73 -2.08 18.97 -7.20
N THR A 74 -1.42 19.24 -6.08
CA THR A 74 0.05 19.27 -5.99
C THR A 74 0.53 18.05 -5.20
N ALA A 75 1.39 17.25 -5.82
CA ALA A 75 2.02 16.13 -5.16
C ALA A 75 3.01 16.62 -4.11
N GLN A 76 2.95 16.05 -2.91
CA GLN A 76 3.94 16.24 -1.86
C GLN A 76 4.53 14.90 -1.46
N SER A 77 5.86 14.83 -1.44
CA SER A 77 6.58 13.65 -0.96
C SER A 77 6.51 13.54 0.56
N ILE A 78 6.16 12.35 1.02
CA ILE A 78 6.21 11.93 2.42
C ILE A 78 7.22 10.78 2.64
N LEU A 79 8.03 10.44 1.62
CA LEU A 79 9.02 9.39 1.71
C LEU A 79 10.01 9.66 2.84
N LYS A 80 10.15 8.71 3.78
CA LYS A 80 10.99 8.82 4.99
C LYS A 80 10.65 10.00 5.90
N LYS A 81 9.47 10.60 5.73
CA LYS A 81 8.94 11.64 6.61
C LYS A 81 7.82 11.03 7.45
N PRO A 82 7.63 11.45 8.71
CA PRO A 82 6.49 10.99 9.47
C PRO A 82 5.19 11.42 8.77
N CYS A 83 4.17 10.57 8.78
CA CYS A 83 2.82 10.93 8.37
C CYS A 83 1.77 10.37 9.33
N VAL A 84 1.24 11.22 10.22
CA VAL A 84 0.27 10.83 11.27
C VAL A 84 -1.06 10.29 10.74
N LEU A 85 -1.36 10.52 9.46
CA LEU A 85 -2.56 9.96 8.80
C LEU A 85 -2.38 8.52 8.34
N LEU A 86 -1.15 8.03 8.27
CA LEU A 86 -0.83 6.71 7.75
C LEU A 86 -0.09 5.90 8.83
N ASN A 87 -0.62 4.72 9.13
CA ASN A 87 0.00 3.83 10.10
C ASN A 87 1.38 3.36 9.61
N ASN A 88 2.35 3.28 10.53
CA ASN A 88 3.73 2.81 10.28
C ASN A 88 4.53 3.64 9.27
N ILE A 89 4.28 4.95 9.21
CA ILE A 89 5.14 5.89 8.50
C ILE A 89 5.82 6.79 9.54
N ASP A 90 6.97 6.32 10.02
CA ASP A 90 7.81 7.04 10.97
C ASP A 90 8.98 7.74 10.27
N SER A 91 9.53 8.77 10.93
CA SER A 91 10.67 9.51 10.43
C SER A 91 11.88 8.61 10.13
N GLY A 92 12.46 8.75 8.94
CA GLY A 92 13.61 7.99 8.48
C GLY A 92 13.30 6.55 8.05
N GLN A 93 12.08 6.04 8.27
CA GLN A 93 11.70 4.69 7.91
C GLN A 93 11.14 4.60 6.50
N VAL A 94 11.31 3.43 5.89
CA VAL A 94 10.66 3.07 4.63
C VAL A 94 9.52 2.12 4.95
N VAL A 95 8.36 2.34 4.32
CA VAL A 95 7.21 1.46 4.44
C VAL A 95 7.54 0.11 3.80
N LYS A 96 7.27 -0.96 4.54
CA LYS A 96 7.37 -2.34 4.06
C LYS A 96 6.04 -3.04 4.23
N ASP A 97 5.68 -3.83 3.22
CA ASP A 97 4.50 -4.68 3.24
C ASP A 97 4.95 -6.13 2.96
N HIS A 98 4.73 -7.02 3.93
CA HIS A 98 5.15 -8.42 3.91
C HIS A 98 3.98 -9.34 3.50
N ASP A 99 3.78 -9.49 2.20
CA ASP A 99 2.70 -10.29 1.59
C ASP A 99 3.26 -11.54 0.89
N LEU A 100 2.44 -12.48 0.44
CA LEU A 100 2.85 -13.64 -0.36
C LEU A 100 2.44 -13.50 -1.82
N ILE A 101 3.08 -14.28 -2.68
CA ILE A 101 2.63 -14.55 -4.05
C ILE A 101 2.44 -16.05 -4.24
N TYR A 102 1.40 -16.42 -4.98
CA TYR A 102 1.18 -17.81 -5.37
C TYR A 102 0.65 -17.87 -6.81
N LEU A 103 1.41 -18.54 -7.67
CA LEU A 103 1.00 -18.85 -9.04
C LEU A 103 0.41 -20.25 -9.06
N HIS A 104 -0.83 -20.36 -9.53
CA HIS A 104 -1.53 -21.63 -9.64
C HIS A 104 -2.18 -21.78 -11.02
N GLY A 105 -2.34 -23.02 -11.47
CA GLY A 105 -2.87 -23.33 -12.79
C GLY A 105 -1.83 -23.19 -13.91
N GLN A 106 -2.28 -23.40 -15.14
CA GLN A 106 -1.44 -23.42 -16.34
C GLN A 106 -2.19 -22.81 -17.53
N GLY A 107 -1.44 -22.33 -18.53
CA GLY A 107 -1.99 -21.73 -19.74
C GLY A 107 -2.94 -20.57 -19.43
N ARG A 108 -4.13 -20.59 -20.04
CA ARG A 108 -5.19 -19.57 -19.83
C ARG A 108 -5.80 -19.54 -18.43
N TYR A 109 -5.54 -20.56 -17.61
CA TYR A 109 -6.01 -20.65 -16.22
C TYR A 109 -4.90 -20.35 -15.22
N GLN A 110 -3.81 -19.73 -15.67
CA GLN A 110 -2.77 -19.24 -14.76
C GLN A 110 -3.30 -18.06 -13.96
N MET A 111 -3.33 -18.25 -12.65
CA MET A 111 -3.85 -17.31 -11.67
C MET A 111 -2.73 -16.85 -10.75
N LEU A 112 -2.66 -15.54 -10.51
CA LEU A 112 -1.80 -14.92 -9.51
C LEU A 112 -2.63 -14.59 -8.27
N PHE A 113 -2.27 -15.20 -7.15
CA PHE A 113 -2.84 -14.93 -5.84
C PHE A 113 -1.85 -14.14 -4.99
N MET A 114 -2.39 -13.22 -4.17
CA MET A 114 -1.72 -12.58 -3.05
C MET A 114 -2.42 -12.97 -1.74
N GLY A 115 -1.84 -12.61 -0.60
CA GLY A 115 -2.38 -12.99 0.70
C GLY A 115 -3.60 -12.16 1.11
N ALA A 116 -4.64 -12.81 1.64
CA ALA A 116 -5.85 -12.13 2.10
C ALA A 116 -5.55 -11.18 3.28
N LYS A 117 -6.20 -10.00 3.31
CA LYS A 117 -6.11 -9.06 4.43
C LYS A 117 -6.62 -9.71 5.72
N HIS A 118 -6.04 -9.31 6.85
CA HIS A 118 -6.49 -9.78 8.16
C HIS A 118 -7.89 -9.27 8.45
N VAL A 119 -8.73 -10.11 9.07
CA VAL A 119 -10.12 -9.77 9.41
C VAL A 119 -10.20 -8.62 10.41
N ASP A 120 -9.19 -8.49 11.28
CA ASP A 120 -9.08 -7.42 12.27
C ASP A 120 -8.57 -6.09 11.70
N GLY A 121 -8.30 -6.04 10.39
CA GLY A 121 -7.78 -4.85 9.71
C GLY A 121 -6.30 -4.56 9.96
N SER A 122 -5.58 -5.44 10.67
CA SER A 122 -4.15 -5.28 10.83
C SER A 122 -3.43 -5.38 9.47
N GLY A 123 -2.43 -4.52 9.28
CA GLY A 123 -1.62 -4.53 8.07
C GLY A 123 -0.43 -5.47 8.16
N PHE A 124 0.23 -5.69 7.02
CA PHE A 124 1.35 -6.62 6.86
C PHE A 124 2.71 -5.93 7.11
N TYR A 125 2.76 -4.98 8.04
CA TYR A 125 3.91 -4.11 8.26
C TYR A 125 5.10 -4.79 8.94
N LYS A 126 4.89 -6.01 9.47
CA LYS A 126 5.92 -6.83 10.11
C LYS A 126 5.93 -8.23 9.50
N PRO A 127 7.09 -8.91 9.43
CA PRO A 127 7.16 -10.27 8.88
C PRO A 127 6.20 -11.25 9.57
N GLU A 128 5.96 -11.09 10.87
CA GLU A 128 5.08 -11.97 11.66
C GLU A 128 3.60 -11.80 11.29
N ASN A 129 3.24 -10.64 10.70
CA ASN A 129 1.92 -10.31 10.20
C ASN A 129 1.70 -10.76 8.76
N ARG A 130 2.65 -11.46 8.15
CA ARG A 130 2.49 -12.07 6.83
C ARG A 130 1.24 -12.97 6.81
N PRO A 131 0.44 -12.97 5.72
CA PRO A 131 -0.71 -13.86 5.60
C PRO A 131 -0.30 -15.32 5.75
N LYS A 132 -0.87 -15.99 6.75
CA LYS A 132 -0.57 -17.40 7.09
C LYS A 132 -1.56 -18.37 6.44
N SER A 133 -2.76 -17.88 6.14
CA SER A 133 -3.87 -18.61 5.54
C SER A 133 -4.79 -17.61 4.85
N GLY A 134 -5.40 -18.00 3.72
CA GLY A 134 -6.29 -17.13 2.96
C GLY A 134 -5.57 -16.45 1.80
N LEU A 135 -6.15 -16.61 0.61
CA LEU A 135 -5.69 -15.98 -0.62
C LEU A 135 -6.75 -14.96 -1.06
N GLN A 136 -6.32 -13.84 -1.60
CA GLN A 136 -7.21 -12.88 -2.25
C GLN A 136 -7.83 -13.49 -3.52
N VAL A 137 -8.88 -12.85 -4.04
CA VAL A 137 -9.40 -13.15 -5.38
C VAL A 137 -8.26 -13.03 -6.39
N PRO A 138 -8.00 -14.06 -7.23
CA PRO A 138 -6.84 -14.06 -8.10
C PRO A 138 -7.00 -13.10 -9.27
N LEU A 139 -5.85 -12.70 -9.81
CA LEU A 139 -5.76 -12.09 -11.13
C LEU A 139 -5.45 -13.17 -12.17
N THR A 140 -6.06 -13.07 -13.34
CA THR A 140 -5.67 -13.86 -14.51
C THR A 140 -4.70 -13.07 -15.38
N ARG A 141 -3.82 -13.76 -16.09
CA ARG A 141 -2.98 -13.13 -17.10
C ARG A 141 -3.86 -12.55 -18.21
N VAL A 142 -3.64 -11.28 -18.55
CA VAL A 142 -4.20 -10.65 -19.75
C VAL A 142 -3.23 -10.91 -20.92
N GLU A 143 -3.77 -11.31 -22.07
CA GLU A 143 -2.99 -11.54 -23.30
C GLU A 143 -2.51 -10.23 -23.94
#